data_AF-A0A4S2HN80-F1
#
_entry.id   AF-A0A4S2HN80-F1
#
_cell.length_a   1.000
_cell.length_b   1.000
_cell.length_c   1.000
_cell.angle_alpha   90.00
_cell.angle_beta   90.00
_cell.angle_gamma   90.00
#
_symmetry.space_group_name_H-M   'P 1'
#
loop_
_entity.id
_entity.type
_entity.pdbx_description
1 polymer ?
#
loop_
_entity_poly.entity_id
_entity_poly.type
_entity_poly.pdbx_seq_one_letter_code
_entity_poly.pdbx_strand_id
1 'polypeptide(L)'
;MKKKILLILSMCLIVLGLAACGEADPTTVDYNGLTYDQLKGACENTVNILQNMSESEKAAYLASGEETLEHLVSRWEEAMEDVGEFVELGEFTITKSGKTLTCEQRIIYENRPVILTYVYKYHNMELEDITVDQVQTLGEKMTNAALNTLMGMGVVFTVLILISLIISCFKFLSRFEKGKEEAKPAVKEPVAPVPPAVEEAIAAQDDLELAAVIAAAIAASTGTSTDDFVVRSIKRRY
;
A
#
# COMPACT_ATOMS: atom_id res chain seq x y z
N MET A 1 -13.47 41.11 -6.75
CA MET A 1 -12.27 40.89 -7.59
C MET A 1 -11.21 40.02 -6.91
N LYS A 2 -10.93 40.20 -5.61
CA LYS A 2 -9.95 39.39 -4.84
C LYS A 2 -10.18 37.86 -4.88
N LYS A 3 -11.44 37.38 -4.76
CA LYS A 3 -11.77 35.94 -4.83
C LYS A 3 -11.54 35.30 -6.21
N LYS A 4 -11.72 36.07 -7.30
CA LYS A 4 -11.50 35.59 -8.67
C LYS A 4 -9.99 35.49 -8.99
N ILE A 5 -9.20 36.44 -8.49
CA ILE A 5 -7.74 36.42 -8.61
C ILE A 5 -7.15 35.25 -7.80
N LEU A 6 -7.67 34.97 -6.60
CA LEU A 6 -7.25 33.82 -5.78
C LEU A 6 -7.51 32.48 -6.48
N LEU A 7 -8.67 32.33 -7.13
CA LEU A 7 -9.00 31.10 -7.88
C LEU A 7 -8.13 30.91 -9.12
N ILE A 8 -7.85 31.99 -9.86
CA ILE A 8 -6.94 31.94 -11.01
C ILE A 8 -5.51 31.59 -10.56
N LEU A 9 -5.05 32.17 -9.45
CA LEU A 9 -3.73 31.86 -8.89
C LEU A 9 -3.64 30.39 -8.43
N SER A 10 -4.68 29.87 -7.76
CA SER A 10 -4.76 28.48 -7.33
C SER A 10 -4.78 27.52 -8.52
N MET A 11 -5.51 27.85 -9.60
CA MET A 11 -5.53 27.04 -10.82
C MET A 11 -4.17 27.06 -11.51
N CYS A 12 -3.49 28.21 -11.57
CA CYS A 12 -2.12 28.29 -12.09
C CYS A 12 -1.12 27.52 -11.22
N LEU A 13 -1.27 27.50 -9.89
CA LEU A 13 -0.42 26.74 -8.98
C LEU A 13 -0.58 25.23 -9.15
N ILE A 14 -1.80 24.76 -9.41
CA ILE A 14 -2.07 23.36 -9.75
C ILE A 14 -1.42 23.03 -11.11
N VAL A 15 -1.62 23.87 -12.12
CA VAL A 15 -1.02 23.66 -13.46
C VAL A 15 0.51 23.70 -13.44
N LEU A 16 1.12 24.58 -12.63
CA LEU A 16 2.57 24.67 -12.46
C LEU A 16 3.13 23.51 -11.62
N GLY A 17 2.36 22.97 -10.67
CA GLY A 17 2.72 21.77 -9.93
C GLY A 17 2.76 20.50 -10.81
N LEU A 18 1.96 20.46 -11.88
CA LEU A 18 2.00 19.36 -12.86
C LEU A 18 3.12 19.49 -13.89
N ALA A 19 3.66 20.69 -14.13
CA ALA A 19 4.69 20.94 -15.14
C ALA A 19 6.14 20.78 -14.62
N ALA A 20 6.32 20.46 -13.33
CA ALA A 20 7.64 20.42 -12.70
C ALA A 20 8.36 19.06 -12.79
N CYS A 21 7.74 18.02 -13.35
CA CYS A 21 8.41 16.77 -13.72
C CYS A 21 8.96 16.87 -15.14
N GLY A 22 9.94 17.74 -15.34
CA GLY A 22 10.83 17.61 -16.50
C GLY A 22 11.78 16.45 -16.21
N GLU A 23 11.39 15.23 -16.54
CA GLU A 23 12.32 14.09 -16.52
C GLU A 23 13.42 14.36 -17.54
N ALA A 24 14.68 14.17 -17.12
CA ALA A 24 15.81 14.27 -18.04
C ALA A 24 15.62 13.26 -19.17
N ASP A 25 16.07 13.61 -20.38
CA ASP A 25 16.01 12.71 -21.54
C ASP A 25 16.66 11.37 -21.16
N PRO A 26 15.88 10.26 -21.11
CA PRO A 26 16.35 8.98 -20.59
C PRO A 26 17.52 8.42 -21.40
N THR A 27 17.70 8.86 -22.66
CA THR A 27 18.81 8.45 -23.52
C THR A 27 20.16 9.05 -23.09
N THR A 28 20.14 10.14 -22.33
CA THR A 28 21.34 10.87 -21.88
C THR A 28 21.75 10.54 -20.45
N VAL A 29 20.96 9.74 -19.75
CA VAL A 29 21.17 9.36 -18.35
C VAL A 29 22.12 8.15 -18.26
N ASP A 30 23.05 8.21 -17.31
CA ASP A 30 23.83 7.03 -16.90
C ASP A 30 23.06 6.23 -15.84
N TYR A 31 22.83 4.95 -16.12
CA TYR A 31 22.13 4.03 -15.24
C TYR A 31 23.13 3.13 -14.51
N ASN A 32 23.90 3.76 -13.62
CA ASN A 32 24.91 3.08 -12.78
C ASN A 32 25.96 2.34 -13.62
N GLY A 33 26.50 3.05 -14.63
CA GLY A 33 27.49 2.53 -15.57
C GLY A 33 26.92 1.81 -16.80
N LEU A 34 25.59 1.71 -16.93
CA LEU A 34 24.92 1.24 -18.14
C LEU A 34 24.22 2.38 -18.87
N THR A 35 24.34 2.38 -20.19
CA THR A 35 23.66 3.34 -21.07
C THR A 35 22.26 2.85 -21.43
N TYR A 36 21.41 3.79 -21.86
CA TYR A 36 20.08 3.48 -22.40
C TYR A 36 20.13 2.42 -23.50
N ASP A 37 21.05 2.56 -24.46
CA ASP A 37 21.18 1.63 -25.59
C ASP A 37 21.63 0.23 -25.17
N GLN A 38 22.47 0.11 -24.13
CA GLN A 38 22.87 -1.20 -23.59
C GLN A 38 21.69 -1.91 -22.93
N LEU A 39 20.88 -1.21 -22.15
CA LEU A 39 19.70 -1.77 -21.50
C LEU A 39 18.62 -2.14 -22.52
N LYS A 40 18.40 -1.26 -23.50
CA LYS A 40 17.50 -1.51 -24.62
C LYS A 40 17.94 -2.74 -25.41
N GLY A 41 19.21 -2.78 -25.83
CA GLY A 41 19.77 -3.90 -26.59
C GLY A 41 19.71 -5.23 -25.85
N ALA A 42 19.84 -5.22 -24.51
CA ALA A 42 19.65 -6.43 -23.70
C ALA A 42 18.21 -6.95 -23.80
N CYS A 43 17.22 -6.06 -23.68
CA CYS A 43 15.80 -6.44 -23.79
C CYS A 43 15.47 -6.93 -25.20
N GLU A 44 15.87 -6.20 -26.24
CA GLU A 44 15.64 -6.59 -27.63
C GLU A 44 16.30 -7.94 -27.97
N ASN A 45 17.50 -8.18 -27.47
CA ASN A 45 18.18 -9.47 -27.64
C ASN A 45 17.40 -10.61 -26.96
N THR A 46 16.90 -10.40 -25.75
CA THR A 46 16.05 -11.38 -25.07
C THR A 46 14.77 -11.66 -25.85
N VAL A 47 14.10 -10.63 -26.37
CA VAL A 47 12.93 -10.79 -27.24
C VAL A 47 13.28 -11.62 -28.48
N ASN A 48 14.42 -11.36 -29.11
CA ASN A 48 14.86 -12.14 -30.27
C ASN A 48 15.13 -13.61 -29.93
N ILE A 49 15.75 -13.88 -28.77
CA ILE A 49 15.97 -15.26 -28.30
C ILE A 49 14.64 -15.97 -28.07
N LEU A 50 13.72 -15.35 -27.33
CA LEU A 50 12.44 -15.94 -26.98
C LEU A 50 11.55 -16.20 -28.22
N GLN A 51 11.57 -15.28 -29.20
CA GLN A 51 10.83 -15.46 -30.46
C GLN A 51 11.36 -16.59 -31.33
N ASN A 52 12.67 -16.79 -31.36
CA ASN A 52 13.31 -17.79 -32.22
C ASN A 52 13.59 -19.12 -31.50
N MET A 53 13.14 -19.26 -30.25
CA MET A 53 13.35 -20.47 -29.46
C MET A 53 12.51 -21.62 -30.01
N SER A 54 13.16 -22.74 -30.32
CA SER A 54 12.48 -23.96 -30.74
C SER A 54 11.75 -24.64 -29.57
N GLU A 55 10.72 -25.41 -29.88
CA GLU A 55 9.97 -26.21 -28.88
C GLU A 55 10.89 -27.14 -28.07
N SER A 56 11.93 -27.69 -28.68
CA SER A 56 12.92 -28.52 -27.98
C SER A 56 13.79 -27.72 -27.00
N GLU A 57 14.13 -26.48 -27.32
CA GLU A 57 14.91 -25.61 -26.43
C GLU A 57 14.05 -25.14 -25.26
N LYS A 58 12.79 -24.76 -25.52
CA LYS A 58 11.82 -24.43 -24.47
C LYS A 58 11.69 -25.58 -23.46
N ALA A 59 11.48 -26.80 -23.95
CA ALA A 59 11.39 -28.00 -23.11
C ALA A 59 12.68 -28.25 -22.30
N ALA A 60 13.85 -27.94 -22.85
CA ALA A 60 15.12 -28.06 -22.14
C ALA A 60 15.26 -27.02 -21.02
N TYR A 61 14.83 -25.77 -21.25
CA TYR A 61 14.83 -24.73 -20.22
C TYR A 61 13.84 -25.04 -19.10
N LEU A 62 12.65 -25.52 -19.43
CA LEU A 62 11.64 -25.96 -18.46
C LEU A 62 12.10 -27.17 -17.60
N ALA A 63 13.10 -27.91 -18.07
CA ALA A 63 13.68 -29.06 -17.36
C ALA A 63 15.07 -28.77 -16.76
N SER A 64 15.55 -27.52 -16.87
CA SER A 64 16.92 -27.15 -16.50
C SER A 64 17.16 -27.10 -14.99
N GLY A 65 16.11 -26.89 -14.19
CA GLY A 65 16.19 -26.65 -12.75
C GLY A 65 16.56 -25.21 -12.38
N GLU A 66 16.69 -24.31 -13.37
CA GLU A 66 16.95 -22.89 -13.16
C GLU A 66 15.63 -22.10 -13.12
N GLU A 67 15.17 -21.78 -11.91
CA GLU A 67 13.86 -21.16 -11.64
C GLU A 67 13.61 -19.90 -12.49
N THR A 68 14.61 -19.04 -12.66
CA THR A 68 14.51 -17.80 -13.44
C THR A 68 14.26 -18.05 -14.93
N LEU A 69 14.91 -19.07 -15.51
CA LEU A 69 14.70 -19.42 -16.92
C LEU A 69 13.38 -20.16 -17.12
N GLU A 70 13.05 -21.08 -16.22
CA GLU A 70 11.76 -21.79 -16.24
C GLU A 70 10.59 -20.82 -16.18
N HIS A 71 10.67 -19.83 -15.28
CA HIS A 71 9.65 -18.80 -15.11
C HIS A 71 9.57 -17.86 -16.32
N LEU A 72 10.71 -17.44 -16.88
CA LEU A 72 10.72 -16.60 -18.08
C LEU A 72 10.08 -17.31 -19.28
N VAL A 73 10.44 -18.57 -19.53
CA VAL A 73 9.92 -19.33 -20.68
C VAL A 73 8.42 -19.61 -20.51
N SER A 74 7.98 -20.00 -19.31
CA SER A 74 6.55 -20.22 -19.05
C SER A 74 5.74 -18.94 -19.18
N ARG A 75 6.22 -17.81 -18.62
CA ARG A 75 5.60 -16.49 -18.79
C ARG A 75 5.52 -16.07 -20.24
N TRP A 76 6.56 -16.34 -21.02
CA TRP A 76 6.56 -16.06 -22.45
C TRP A 76 5.49 -16.88 -23.18
N GLU A 77 5.38 -18.18 -22.92
CA GLU A 77 4.35 -19.03 -23.53
C GLU A 77 2.93 -18.56 -23.18
N GLU A 78 2.67 -18.28 -21.90
CA GLU A 78 1.38 -17.73 -21.45
C GLU A 78 1.10 -16.38 -22.10
N ALA A 79 2.10 -15.49 -22.17
CA ALA A 79 1.92 -14.17 -22.73
C ALA A 79 1.69 -14.20 -24.25
N MET A 80 2.16 -15.23 -24.95
CA MET A 80 1.97 -15.42 -26.39
C MET A 80 0.61 -16.03 -26.76
N GLU A 81 -0.23 -16.41 -25.79
CA GLU A 81 -1.58 -16.90 -26.06
C GLU A 81 -2.47 -15.77 -26.64
N ASP A 82 -3.12 -16.02 -27.77
CA ASP A 82 -4.06 -15.12 -28.44
C ASP A 82 -3.52 -13.75 -28.90
N VAL A 83 -2.20 -13.51 -28.87
CA VAL A 83 -1.63 -12.19 -29.23
C VAL A 83 -1.52 -11.92 -30.73
N GLY A 84 -1.50 -12.97 -31.56
CA GLY A 84 -1.41 -12.86 -33.03
C GLY A 84 0.03 -12.85 -33.55
N GLU A 85 0.23 -12.45 -34.81
CA GLU A 85 1.57 -12.40 -35.43
C GLU A 85 2.39 -11.21 -34.93
N PHE A 86 3.72 -11.37 -34.91
CA PHE A 86 4.66 -10.30 -34.55
C PHE A 86 4.65 -9.21 -35.62
N VAL A 87 4.53 -7.95 -35.18
CA VAL A 87 4.55 -6.78 -36.05
C VAL A 87 5.88 -6.05 -35.94
N GLU A 88 6.21 -5.53 -34.75
CA GLU A 88 7.43 -4.77 -34.51
C GLU A 88 7.79 -4.66 -33.02
N LEU A 89 9.04 -4.24 -32.75
CA LEU A 89 9.45 -3.79 -31.43
C LEU A 89 8.96 -2.35 -31.23
N GLY A 90 8.16 -2.16 -30.17
CA GLY A 90 7.61 -0.87 -29.81
C GLY A 90 8.55 -0.05 -28.92
N GLU A 91 7.93 0.89 -28.20
CA GLU A 91 8.62 1.77 -27.27
C GLU A 91 9.36 0.99 -26.17
N PHE A 92 10.59 1.44 -25.90
CA PHE A 92 11.37 1.01 -24.76
C PHE A 92 11.32 2.10 -23.69
N THR A 93 10.99 1.73 -22.46
CA THR A 93 10.86 2.67 -21.34
C THR A 93 11.79 2.25 -20.21
N ILE A 94 12.48 3.23 -19.60
CA ILE A 94 13.24 3.01 -18.36
C ILE A 94 12.59 3.84 -17.25
N THR A 95 12.23 3.19 -16.15
CA THR A 95 11.68 3.83 -14.96
C THR A 95 12.58 3.56 -13.77
N LYS A 96 13.13 4.63 -13.17
CA LYS A 96 13.88 4.53 -11.91
C LYS A 96 12.98 4.90 -10.74
N SER A 97 12.72 3.93 -9.85
CA SER A 97 11.90 4.15 -8.65
C SER A 97 12.66 3.75 -7.39
N GLY A 98 13.15 4.74 -6.64
CA GLY A 98 13.88 4.52 -5.40
C GLY A 98 15.15 3.69 -5.59
N LYS A 99 15.08 2.39 -5.25
CA LYS A 99 16.20 1.44 -5.32
C LYS A 99 16.14 0.50 -6.53
N THR A 100 15.08 0.58 -7.33
CA THR A 100 14.88 -0.29 -8.49
C THR A 100 14.99 0.50 -9.79
N LEU A 101 15.46 -0.18 -10.82
CA LEU A 101 15.43 0.28 -12.21
C LEU A 101 14.62 -0.74 -13.00
N THR A 102 13.53 -0.28 -13.60
CA THR A 102 12.65 -1.10 -14.42
C THR A 102 12.85 -0.74 -15.89
N CYS A 103 13.15 -1.73 -16.72
CA CYS A 103 13.29 -1.58 -18.16
C CYS A 103 12.15 -2.36 -18.82
N GLU A 104 11.32 -1.68 -19.62
CA GLU A 104 10.16 -2.25 -20.27
C GLU A 104 10.34 -2.18 -21.78
N GLN A 105 10.40 -3.32 -22.45
CA GLN A 105 10.34 -3.41 -23.90
C GLN A 105 8.93 -3.81 -24.33
N ARG A 106 8.23 -2.89 -24.99
CA ARG A 106 6.93 -3.19 -25.58
C ARG A 106 7.11 -3.93 -26.90
N ILE A 107 6.35 -4.99 -27.11
CA ILE A 107 6.36 -5.82 -28.32
C ILE A 107 4.96 -5.74 -28.93
N ILE A 108 4.87 -5.32 -30.19
CA ILE A 108 3.60 -5.13 -30.88
C ILE A 108 3.26 -6.39 -31.67
N TYR A 109 2.14 -7.01 -31.30
CA TYR A 109 1.49 -8.09 -32.04
C TYR A 109 0.15 -7.60 -32.59
N GLU A 110 -0.44 -8.33 -33.53
CA GLU A 110 -1.69 -7.95 -34.20
C GLU A 110 -2.87 -7.73 -33.25
N ASN A 111 -3.08 -8.62 -32.28
CA ASN A 111 -4.26 -8.57 -31.40
C ASN A 111 -3.98 -7.82 -30.11
N ARG A 112 -2.82 -8.07 -29.49
CA ARG A 112 -2.51 -7.55 -28.17
C ARG A 112 -1.00 -7.38 -27.99
N PRO A 113 -0.52 -6.20 -27.57
CA PRO A 113 0.89 -6.01 -27.27
C PRO A 113 1.30 -6.76 -26.00
N VAL A 114 2.56 -7.18 -25.94
CA VAL A 114 3.20 -7.84 -24.81
C VAL A 114 4.31 -6.93 -24.30
N ILE A 115 4.58 -6.93 -22.99
CA ILE A 115 5.67 -6.16 -22.38
C ILE A 115 6.64 -7.15 -21.72
N LEU A 116 7.90 -7.09 -22.15
CA LEU A 116 9.02 -7.70 -21.45
C LEU A 116 9.55 -6.70 -20.43
N THR A 117 9.59 -7.08 -19.16
CA THR A 117 10.00 -6.22 -18.06
C THR A 117 11.23 -6.80 -17.37
N TYR A 118 12.29 -6.01 -17.27
CA TYR A 118 13.46 -6.31 -16.46
C TYR A 118 13.44 -5.43 -15.21
N VAL A 119 13.60 -6.03 -14.04
CA VAL A 119 13.72 -5.30 -12.78
C VAL A 119 15.13 -5.49 -12.23
N TYR A 120 15.86 -4.40 -12.10
CA TYR A 120 17.20 -4.38 -11.52
C TYR A 120 17.22 -3.68 -10.16
N LYS A 121 18.11 -4.13 -9.28
CA LYS A 121 18.60 -3.34 -8.16
C LYS A 121 19.47 -2.21 -8.70
N TYR A 122 19.04 -0.96 -8.55
CA TYR A 122 19.75 0.18 -9.13
C TYR A 122 21.17 0.37 -8.59
N HIS A 123 21.46 -0.06 -7.35
CA HIS A 123 22.76 0.18 -6.72
C HIS A 123 23.90 -0.69 -7.26
N ASN A 124 23.61 -1.92 -7.72
CA ASN A 124 24.60 -2.87 -8.21
C ASN A 124 24.26 -3.43 -9.61
N MET A 125 23.13 -3.02 -10.19
CA MET A 125 22.62 -3.51 -11.47
C MET A 125 22.43 -5.03 -11.51
N GLU A 126 22.22 -5.67 -10.35
CA GLU A 126 21.81 -7.07 -10.30
C GLU A 126 20.36 -7.19 -10.74
N LEU A 127 20.09 -8.19 -11.57
CA LEU A 127 18.76 -8.56 -12.00
C LEU A 127 17.99 -9.15 -10.81
N GLU A 128 16.84 -8.56 -10.48
CA GLU A 128 15.90 -9.11 -9.49
C GLU A 128 14.87 -10.01 -10.14
N ASP A 129 14.31 -9.59 -11.28
CA ASP A 129 13.21 -10.30 -11.92
C ASP A 129 13.16 -10.00 -13.43
N ILE A 130 12.61 -10.95 -14.19
CA ILE A 130 12.22 -10.77 -15.59
C ILE A 130 10.80 -11.29 -15.75
N THR A 131 9.90 -10.44 -16.22
CA THR A 131 8.52 -10.84 -16.51
C THR A 131 8.14 -10.57 -17.96
N VAL A 132 7.17 -11.34 -18.45
CA VAL A 132 6.55 -11.14 -19.76
C VAL A 132 5.06 -11.14 -19.52
N ASP A 133 4.40 -10.03 -19.84
CA ASP A 133 2.99 -9.83 -19.52
C ASP A 133 2.25 -9.23 -20.71
N GLN A 134 1.04 -9.75 -20.97
CA GLN A 134 0.13 -9.14 -21.93
C GLN A 134 -0.36 -7.77 -21.45
N VAL A 135 -0.42 -6.79 -22.35
CA VAL A 135 -1.02 -5.50 -22.03
C VAL A 135 -2.52 -5.68 -21.80
N GLN A 136 -2.93 -5.56 -20.54
CA GLN A 136 -4.33 -5.67 -20.16
C GLN A 136 -5.20 -4.64 -20.89
N THR A 137 -6.37 -5.10 -21.33
CA THR A 137 -7.36 -4.22 -21.94
C THR A 137 -7.96 -3.26 -20.91
N LEU A 138 -8.59 -2.18 -21.37
CA LEU A 138 -9.28 -1.25 -20.46
C LEU A 138 -10.36 -1.96 -19.64
N GLY A 139 -11.09 -2.92 -20.23
CA GLY A 139 -12.10 -3.70 -19.53
C GLY A 139 -11.52 -4.58 -18.42
N GLU A 140 -10.41 -5.25 -18.69
CA GLU A 140 -9.67 -6.05 -17.69
C GLU A 140 -9.13 -5.16 -16.57
N LYS A 141 -8.48 -4.03 -16.91
CA LYS A 141 -7.99 -3.06 -15.92
C LYS A 141 -9.12 -2.52 -15.04
N MET A 142 -10.25 -2.16 -15.63
CA MET A 142 -11.43 -1.68 -14.90
C MET A 142 -12.04 -2.76 -14.02
N THR A 143 -12.13 -4.01 -14.51
CA THR A 143 -12.64 -5.14 -13.73
C THR A 143 -11.72 -5.45 -12.55
N ASN A 144 -10.40 -5.49 -12.78
CA ASN A 144 -9.40 -5.69 -11.72
C ASN A 144 -9.46 -4.57 -10.68
N ALA A 145 -9.57 -3.32 -11.11
CA ALA A 145 -9.73 -2.18 -10.21
C ALA A 145 -11.05 -2.26 -9.41
N ALA A 146 -12.15 -2.65 -10.06
CA ALA A 146 -13.45 -2.81 -9.42
C ALA A 146 -13.45 -3.96 -8.41
N LEU A 147 -12.83 -5.09 -8.74
CA LEU A 147 -12.66 -6.23 -7.83
C LEU A 147 -11.84 -5.83 -6.60
N ASN A 148 -10.73 -5.12 -6.78
CA ASN A 148 -9.93 -4.63 -5.67
C ASN A 148 -10.72 -3.65 -4.79
N THR A 149 -11.49 -2.74 -5.42
CA THR A 149 -12.37 -1.81 -4.70
C THR A 149 -13.45 -2.56 -3.92
N LEU A 150 -14.06 -3.58 -4.52
CA LEU A 150 -15.08 -4.40 -3.88
C LEU A 150 -14.51 -5.22 -2.72
N MET A 151 -13.31 -5.79 -2.86
CA MET A 151 -12.63 -6.48 -1.76
C MET A 151 -12.31 -5.52 -0.63
N GLY A 152 -11.67 -4.38 -0.91
CA GLY A 152 -11.29 -3.38 0.09
C GLY A 152 -12.51 -2.79 0.81
N MET A 153 -13.49 -2.31 0.06
CA MET A 153 -14.72 -1.74 0.62
C MET A 153 -15.57 -2.81 1.31
N GLY A 154 -15.73 -3.98 0.69
CA GLY A 154 -16.54 -5.08 1.19
C GLY A 154 -16.04 -5.63 2.52
N VAL A 155 -14.73 -5.78 2.71
CA VAL A 155 -14.14 -6.21 3.99
C VAL A 155 -14.43 -5.18 5.08
N VAL A 156 -14.26 -3.88 4.79
CA VAL A 156 -14.56 -2.82 5.76
C VAL A 156 -16.04 -2.86 6.17
N PHE A 157 -16.97 -2.96 5.22
CA PHE A 157 -18.40 -3.09 5.53
C PHE A 157 -18.72 -4.35 6.35
N THR A 158 -18.09 -5.49 6.03
CA THR A 158 -18.30 -6.75 6.74
C THR A 158 -17.84 -6.65 8.20
N VAL A 159 -16.67 -6.05 8.45
CA VAL A 159 -16.14 -5.84 9.81
C VAL A 159 -17.06 -4.91 10.61
N LEU A 160 -17.56 -3.82 10.00
CA LEU A 160 -18.49 -2.90 10.68
C LEU A 160 -19.80 -3.59 11.06
N ILE A 161 -20.35 -4.44 10.18
CA ILE A 161 -21.55 -5.22 10.47
C ILE A 161 -21.28 -6.18 11.63
N LEU A 162 -20.14 -6.87 11.63
CA LEU A 162 -19.75 -7.79 12.70
C LEU A 162 -19.60 -7.08 14.05
N ILE A 163 -18.96 -5.91 14.10
CA ILE A 163 -18.85 -5.08 15.31
C ILE A 163 -20.24 -4.65 15.79
N SER A 164 -21.12 -4.21 14.86
CA SER A 164 -22.50 -3.85 15.19
C SER A 164 -23.27 -5.02 15.82
N LEU A 165 -23.08 -6.24 15.31
CA LEU A 165 -23.71 -7.43 15.85
C LEU A 165 -23.15 -7.79 17.24
N ILE A 166 -21.83 -7.69 17.45
CA ILE A 166 -21.20 -7.94 18.77
C ILE A 166 -21.75 -6.97 19.83
N ILE A 167 -21.83 -5.67 19.53
CA ILE A 167 -22.40 -4.66 20.44
C ILE A 167 -23.88 -4.98 20.71
N SER A 168 -24.63 -5.39 19.69
CA SER A 168 -26.02 -5.82 19.85
C SER A 168 -26.15 -7.06 20.74
N CYS A 169 -25.23 -8.01 20.66
CA CYS A 169 -25.17 -9.18 21.54
C CYS A 169 -24.85 -8.79 23.00
N PHE A 170 -23.97 -7.81 23.24
CA PHE A 170 -23.74 -7.27 24.60
C PHE A 170 -25.01 -6.62 25.19
N LYS A 171 -25.85 -5.97 24.37
CA LYS A 171 -27.16 -5.48 24.81
C LYS A 171 -28.11 -6.61 25.26
N PHE A 172 -27.96 -7.81 24.71
CA PHE A 172 -28.74 -8.98 25.14
C PHE A 172 -28.26 -9.53 26.48
N LEU A 173 -26.95 -9.51 26.75
CA LEU A 173 -26.38 -9.89 28.05
C LEU A 173 -26.81 -8.95 29.19
N SER A 174 -26.85 -7.63 28.96
CA SER A 174 -27.36 -6.64 29.94
C SER A 174 -28.86 -6.82 30.26
N ARG A 175 -29.65 -7.45 29.38
CA ARG A 175 -31.05 -7.81 29.66
C ARG A 175 -31.18 -9.01 30.61
N PHE A 176 -30.17 -9.88 30.71
CA PHE A 176 -30.18 -10.99 31.66
C PHE A 176 -29.83 -10.56 33.09
N GLU A 177 -29.13 -9.42 33.27
CA GLU A 177 -28.88 -8.82 34.59
C GLU A 177 -30.12 -8.13 35.19
N LYS A 178 -31.03 -7.60 34.36
CA LYS A 178 -32.26 -6.93 34.83
C LYS A 178 -33.38 -7.86 35.32
N GLY A 179 -33.14 -9.17 35.35
CA GLY A 179 -34.08 -10.19 35.85
C GLY A 179 -34.07 -10.42 37.36
N LYS A 180 -33.27 -9.69 38.14
CA LYS A 180 -33.16 -9.81 39.60
C LYS A 180 -33.29 -8.45 40.32
N GLU A 181 -34.43 -7.79 40.19
CA GLU A 181 -34.85 -6.78 41.17
C GLU A 181 -36.26 -7.08 41.69
N GLU A 182 -36.31 -7.76 42.83
CA GLU A 182 -37.49 -7.87 43.68
C GLU A 182 -37.72 -6.56 44.46
N ALA A 183 -39.01 -6.25 44.64
CA ALA A 183 -39.65 -5.14 45.32
C ALA A 183 -38.88 -4.43 46.46
N LYS A 184 -38.81 -3.08 46.39
CA LYS A 184 -38.55 -2.22 47.56
C LYS A 184 -39.88 -1.81 48.22
N PRO A 185 -40.03 -1.94 49.56
CA PRO A 185 -41.13 -1.32 50.27
C PRO A 185 -40.87 0.17 50.51
N ALA A 186 -41.95 0.95 50.44
CA ALA A 186 -41.96 2.38 50.67
C ALA A 186 -41.79 2.73 52.16
N VAL A 187 -40.88 3.66 52.47
CA VAL A 187 -40.88 4.44 53.73
C VAL A 187 -40.69 5.92 53.36
N LYS A 188 -41.51 6.75 54.01
CA LYS A 188 -41.76 8.17 53.76
C LYS A 188 -40.57 9.08 54.08
N GLU A 189 -40.52 10.20 53.35
CA GLU A 189 -39.57 11.33 53.42
C GLU A 189 -39.36 11.92 54.82
N PRO A 190 -38.20 12.57 55.02
CA PRO A 190 -38.22 13.99 55.36
C PRO A 190 -37.41 14.85 54.37
N VAL A 191 -37.88 16.09 54.24
CA VAL A 191 -37.45 17.15 53.32
C VAL A 191 -36.04 17.68 53.62
N ALA A 192 -35.21 17.76 52.56
CA ALA A 192 -34.04 18.60 52.22
C ALA A 192 -32.96 18.95 53.28
N PRO A 193 -31.67 18.82 52.91
CA PRO A 193 -30.99 19.99 52.33
C PRO A 193 -30.19 19.68 51.04
N VAL A 194 -30.04 20.73 50.23
CA VAL A 194 -29.42 20.77 48.89
C VAL A 194 -27.98 20.22 48.89
N PRO A 195 -27.58 19.33 47.95
CA PRO A 195 -26.17 18.98 47.75
C PRO A 195 -25.44 20.05 46.93
N PRO A 196 -24.16 20.33 47.24
CA PRO A 196 -23.34 21.29 46.50
C PRO A 196 -22.97 20.74 45.11
N ALA A 197 -22.75 21.68 44.18
CA ALA A 197 -22.28 21.42 42.82
C ALA A 197 -21.01 20.54 42.83
N VAL A 198 -21.00 19.51 41.97
CA VAL A 198 -19.80 18.71 41.68
C VAL A 198 -19.23 19.21 40.36
N GLU A 199 -18.19 20.02 40.47
CA GLU A 199 -17.21 20.33 39.42
C GLU A 199 -16.11 19.26 39.40
N GLU A 200 -15.65 18.94 38.18
CA GLU A 200 -14.34 18.35 37.81
C GLU A 200 -14.00 16.91 38.23
N ALA A 201 -14.23 15.96 37.32
CA ALA A 201 -13.55 14.66 37.28
C ALA A 201 -12.70 14.44 36.00
N ILE A 202 -12.50 15.48 35.18
CA ILE A 202 -11.86 15.35 33.86
C ILE A 202 -10.33 15.48 33.95
N ALA A 203 -9.80 16.23 34.92
CA ALA A 203 -8.36 16.51 34.98
C ALA A 203 -7.48 15.39 35.58
N ALA A 204 -8.05 14.45 36.35
CA ALA A 204 -7.27 13.44 37.07
C ALA A 204 -6.91 12.21 36.22
N GLN A 205 -7.68 11.93 35.15
CA GLN A 205 -7.44 10.77 34.28
C GLN A 205 -6.23 10.99 33.35
N ASP A 206 -6.10 12.20 32.82
CA ASP A 206 -5.09 12.57 31.81
C ASP A 206 -3.66 12.51 32.38
N ASP A 207 -3.46 12.98 33.62
CA ASP A 207 -2.16 12.96 34.30
C ASP A 207 -1.70 11.51 34.61
N LEU A 208 -2.63 10.55 34.78
CA LEU A 208 -2.31 9.14 35.03
C LEU A 208 -1.91 8.41 33.74
N GLU A 209 -2.61 8.67 32.63
CA GLU A 209 -2.27 8.11 31.32
C GLU A 209 -0.89 8.62 30.86
N LEU A 210 -0.63 9.91 31.06
CA LEU A 210 0.66 10.52 30.73
C LEU A 210 1.80 9.94 31.59
N ALA A 211 1.57 9.73 32.89
CA ALA A 211 2.55 9.11 33.78
C ALA A 211 2.87 7.66 33.38
N ALA A 212 1.87 6.89 32.92
CA ALA A 212 2.05 5.50 32.50
C ALA A 212 2.91 5.38 31.22
N VAL A 213 2.68 6.24 30.22
CA VAL A 213 3.48 6.25 28.99
C VAL A 213 4.93 6.65 29.27
N ILE A 214 5.14 7.64 30.13
CA ILE A 214 6.48 8.07 30.53
C ILE A 214 7.21 6.95 31.29
N ALA A 215 6.51 6.24 32.18
CA ALA A 215 7.09 5.11 32.89
C ALA A 215 7.49 3.96 31.95
N ALA A 216 6.63 3.61 31.00
CA ALA A 216 6.95 2.59 30.01
C ALA A 216 8.16 2.98 29.14
N ALA A 217 8.25 4.25 28.72
CA ALA A 217 9.36 4.75 27.91
C ALA A 217 10.70 4.73 28.66
N ILE A 218 10.71 5.12 29.94
CA ILE A 218 11.92 5.09 30.76
C ILE A 218 12.37 3.64 30.94
N ALA A 219 11.47 2.75 31.37
CA ALA A 219 11.75 1.32 31.55
C ALA A 219 12.32 0.67 30.26
N ALA A 220 11.75 1.00 29.10
CA ALA A 220 12.25 0.52 27.81
C ALA A 220 13.65 1.06 27.47
N SER A 221 13.95 2.31 27.83
CA SER A 221 15.24 2.95 27.51
C SER A 221 16.39 2.55 28.43
N THR A 222 16.10 2.25 29.70
CA THR A 222 17.08 1.87 30.72
C THR A 222 17.18 0.37 30.94
N GLY A 223 16.22 -0.41 30.41
CA GLY A 223 16.13 -1.85 30.61
C GLY A 223 15.77 -2.25 32.05
N THR A 224 15.15 -1.34 32.82
CA THR A 224 14.79 -1.54 34.24
C THR A 224 13.28 -1.69 34.40
N SER A 225 12.81 -2.23 35.53
CA SER A 225 11.36 -2.36 35.81
C SER A 225 10.75 -1.00 36.11
N THR A 226 9.44 -0.86 35.88
CA THR A 226 8.66 0.33 36.27
C THR A 226 8.52 0.49 37.79
N ASP A 227 8.87 -0.54 38.57
CA ASP A 227 8.81 -0.51 40.04
C ASP A 227 9.98 0.26 40.67
N ASP A 228 11.06 0.50 39.92
CA ASP A 228 12.28 1.12 40.44
C ASP A 228 12.18 2.66 40.53
N PHE A 229 11.12 3.26 39.98
CA PHE A 229 10.93 4.72 39.95
C PHE A 229 9.45 5.13 39.90
N VAL A 230 9.14 6.37 40.29
CA VAL A 230 7.78 6.90 40.34
C VAL A 230 7.66 8.18 39.53
N VAL A 231 6.72 8.23 38.58
CA VAL A 231 6.41 9.40 37.76
C VAL A 231 5.21 10.14 38.34
N ARG A 232 5.36 11.44 38.62
CA ARG A 232 4.26 12.29 39.12
C ARG A 232 4.32 13.70 38.53
N SER A 233 3.17 14.30 38.31
CA SER A 233 3.04 15.70 37.91
C SER A 233 3.42 16.64 39.07
N ILE A 234 4.30 17.62 38.83
CA ILE A 234 4.68 18.65 39.81
C ILE A 234 4.47 20.03 39.18
N LYS A 235 3.59 20.84 39.78
CA LYS A 235 3.41 22.24 39.40
C LYS A 235 4.37 23.13 40.18
N ARG A 236 5.27 23.82 39.48
CA ARG A 236 6.21 24.78 40.08
C ARG A 236 5.45 26.07 40.45
N ARG A 237 5.44 26.46 41.72
CA ARG A 237 4.94 27.77 42.14
C ARG A 237 5.98 28.83 41.76
N TYR A 238 5.59 29.79 40.92
CA TYR A 238 6.25 31.08 40.79
C TYR A 238 5.38 32.12 41.48
#